data_AF-A0A6I1MTB9-F1
#
_entry.id   AF-A0A6I1MTB9-F1
#
_cell.length_a   1.000
_cell.length_b   1.000
_cell.length_c   1.000
_cell.angle_alpha   90.00
_cell.angle_beta   90.00
_cell.angle_gamma   90.00
#
_symmetry.space_group_name_H-M   'P 1'
#
loop_
_entity.id
_entity.type
_entity.pdbx_description
1 polymer ?
#
loop_
_entity_poly.entity_id
_entity_poly.type
_entity_poly.pdbx_seq_one_letter_code
_entity_poly.pdbx_strand_id
1 'polypeptide(L)'
;MPLTFSLIEKAVNLATKVFLAVRTPSSGGDSDQLQLVSIIDDVSKKIDSLAKGFAGELSYQLEKQQLERLSSQAKVVKLALEFGNDAMLGTAVASISEQIEYSRLRMNEGKHAWFGPWMIAESVRIEALRIMANSPRAVEVVERETVKFRLHILDHVGGMIIGATESPWSKISDFVEGRNEDILLSLANVQALQGSDVPTGSKSGANNGWRNKVEDFFEAEEAPKAAVWPFPVSSRS
;
A
#
# COMPACT_ATOMS: atom_id res chain seq x y z
N MET A 1 10.92 -10.55 -16.23
CA MET A 1 12.32 -10.41 -16.69
C MET A 1 12.66 -9.19 -17.57
N PRO A 2 11.75 -8.36 -18.11
CA PRO A 2 12.16 -7.23 -18.98
C PRO A 2 12.80 -6.03 -18.22
N LEU A 3 12.57 -5.93 -16.91
CA LEU A 3 13.09 -4.84 -16.06
C LEU A 3 14.61 -4.91 -15.85
N THR A 4 15.17 -6.11 -15.66
CA THR A 4 16.62 -6.27 -15.49
C THR A 4 17.38 -5.89 -16.75
N PHE A 5 16.82 -6.19 -17.92
CA PHE A 5 17.39 -5.83 -19.22
C PHE A 5 17.40 -4.32 -19.44
N SER A 6 16.27 -3.65 -19.17
CA SER A 6 16.14 -2.18 -19.19
C SER A 6 17.11 -1.48 -18.22
N LEU A 7 17.32 -2.06 -17.04
CA LEU A 7 18.28 -1.57 -16.04
C LEU A 7 19.73 -1.69 -16.51
N ILE A 8 20.10 -2.84 -17.09
CA ILE A 8 21.44 -3.08 -17.63
C ILE A 8 21.70 -2.14 -18.80
N GLU A 9 20.73 -1.94 -19.69
CA GLU A 9 20.86 -1.09 -20.87
C GLU A 9 21.03 0.40 -20.52
N LYS A 10 20.33 0.88 -19.48
CA LYS A 10 20.51 2.24 -18.95
C LYS A 10 21.88 2.41 -18.26
N ALA A 11 22.34 1.41 -17.51
CA ALA A 11 23.65 1.44 -16.86
C ALA A 11 24.80 1.41 -17.89
N VAL A 12 24.69 0.59 -18.93
CA VAL A 12 25.67 0.50 -20.03
C VAL A 12 25.73 1.79 -20.84
N ASN A 13 24.57 2.39 -21.15
CA ASN A 13 24.54 3.70 -21.82
C ASN A 13 25.20 4.81 -20.99
N LEU A 14 25.03 4.77 -19.67
CA LEU A 14 25.63 5.76 -18.77
C LEU A 14 27.16 5.57 -18.69
N ALA A 15 27.63 4.34 -18.53
CA ALA A 15 29.05 4.01 -18.56
C ALA A 15 29.71 4.40 -19.89
N THR A 16 29.01 4.22 -21.01
CA THR A 16 29.49 4.62 -22.35
C THR A 16 29.62 6.14 -22.47
N LYS A 17 28.66 6.91 -21.96
CA LYS A 17 28.74 8.38 -21.95
C LYS A 17 29.86 8.90 -21.06
N VAL A 18 30.09 8.27 -19.90
CA VAL A 18 31.21 8.58 -19.00
C VAL A 18 32.55 8.31 -19.70
N PHE A 19 32.68 7.15 -20.33
CA PHE A 19 33.89 6.78 -21.06
C PHE A 19 34.19 7.75 -22.21
N LEU A 20 33.16 8.20 -22.94
CA LEU A 20 33.31 9.18 -24.02
C LEU A 20 33.70 10.56 -23.50
N ALA A 21 33.12 11.03 -22.38
CA ALA A 21 33.44 12.33 -21.81
C ALA A 21 34.86 12.41 -21.22
N VAL A 22 35.37 11.31 -20.65
CA VAL A 22 36.74 11.24 -20.10
C VAL A 22 37.79 11.05 -21.21
N ARG A 23 37.41 10.45 -22.35
CA ARG A 23 38.34 10.11 -23.44
C ARG A 23 38.63 11.25 -24.43
N THR A 24 37.93 12.38 -24.37
CA THR A 24 38.24 13.54 -25.22
C THR A 24 39.17 14.50 -24.48
N PRO A 25 40.51 14.42 -24.65
CA PRO A 25 41.41 15.41 -24.10
C PRO A 25 41.28 16.72 -24.89
N SER A 26 40.75 17.77 -24.26
CA SER A 26 41.12 19.14 -24.66
C SER A 26 42.53 19.42 -24.15
N SER A 27 43.37 20.03 -25.00
CA SER A 27 44.74 20.37 -24.64
C SER A 27 44.78 21.74 -23.95
N GLY A 28 44.88 21.78 -22.62
CA GLY A 28 45.16 23.02 -21.88
C GLY A 28 45.21 22.82 -20.36
N GLY A 29 46.41 22.85 -19.77
CA GLY A 29 46.63 22.63 -18.32
C GLY A 29 45.93 23.64 -17.40
N ASP A 30 45.57 23.17 -16.21
CA ASP A 30 44.86 23.83 -15.08
C ASP A 30 43.37 24.17 -15.26
N SER A 31 42.95 24.72 -16.41
CA SER A 31 41.51 24.93 -16.72
C SER A 31 40.75 23.60 -16.78
N ASP A 32 41.37 22.61 -17.41
CA ASP A 32 40.73 21.35 -17.76
C ASP A 32 40.60 20.41 -16.55
N GLN A 33 41.44 20.59 -15.52
CA GLN A 33 41.32 19.88 -14.24
C GLN A 33 40.12 20.38 -13.42
N LEU A 34 39.87 21.69 -13.40
CA LEU A 34 38.70 22.27 -12.73
C LEU A 34 37.39 21.86 -13.46
N GLN A 35 37.42 21.79 -14.79
CA GLN A 35 36.29 21.29 -15.58
C GLN A 35 36.07 19.77 -15.38
N LEU A 36 37.12 18.96 -15.32
CA LEU A 36 37.01 17.54 -15.01
C LEU A 36 36.42 17.31 -13.62
N VAL A 37 36.85 18.07 -12.61
CA VAL A 37 36.30 17.98 -11.25
C VAL A 37 34.83 18.41 -11.20
N SER A 38 34.44 19.46 -11.93
CA SER A 38 33.03 19.88 -11.99
C SER A 38 32.15 18.86 -12.73
N ILE A 39 32.67 18.26 -13.81
CA ILE A 39 31.97 17.19 -14.54
C ILE A 39 31.81 15.95 -13.65
N ILE A 40 32.83 15.60 -12.86
CA ILE A 40 32.74 14.50 -11.89
C ILE A 40 31.70 14.80 -10.80
N ASP A 41 31.66 16.02 -10.27
CA ASP A 41 30.67 16.42 -9.26
C ASP A 41 29.24 16.42 -9.83
N ASP A 42 29.05 16.92 -11.06
CA ASP A 42 27.76 16.86 -11.75
C ASP A 42 27.32 15.42 -12.05
N VAL A 43 28.26 14.54 -12.39
CA VAL A 43 28.00 13.11 -12.59
C VAL A 43 27.67 12.44 -11.25
N SER A 44 28.38 12.76 -10.17
CA SER A 44 28.08 12.24 -8.83
C SER A 44 26.68 12.64 -8.38
N LYS A 45 26.31 13.91 -8.54
CA LYS A 45 24.96 14.41 -8.26
C LYS A 45 23.88 13.74 -9.11
N LYS A 46 24.17 13.50 -10.40
CA LYS A 46 23.24 12.76 -11.28
C LYS A 46 23.10 11.30 -10.86
N ILE A 47 24.19 10.62 -10.51
CA ILE A 47 24.17 9.25 -10.00
C ILE A 47 23.38 9.19 -8.70
N ASP A 48 23.60 10.11 -7.75
CA ASP A 48 22.86 10.16 -6.49
C ASP A 48 21.37 10.43 -6.71
N SER A 49 21.03 11.34 -7.64
CA SER A 49 19.63 11.61 -7.98
C SER A 49 18.94 10.39 -8.60
N LEU A 50 19.65 9.66 -9.47
CA LEU A 50 19.15 8.45 -10.09
C LEU A 50 19.04 7.32 -9.08
N ALA A 51 20.04 7.13 -8.22
CA ALA A 51 20.03 6.12 -7.16
C ALA A 51 18.86 6.34 -6.19
N LYS A 52 18.59 7.60 -5.80
CA LYS A 52 17.40 7.96 -4.99
C LYS A 52 16.10 7.70 -5.75
N GLY A 53 16.03 8.05 -7.03
CA GLY A 53 14.87 7.77 -7.88
C GLY A 53 14.61 6.26 -8.04
N PHE A 54 15.66 5.47 -8.24
CA PHE A 54 15.56 4.02 -8.36
C PHE A 54 15.19 3.35 -7.05
N ALA A 55 15.75 3.79 -5.92
CA ALA A 55 15.37 3.28 -4.60
C ALA A 55 13.89 3.55 -4.31
N GLY A 56 13.39 4.75 -4.68
CA GLY A 56 11.97 5.09 -4.57
C GLY A 56 11.07 4.19 -5.42
N GLU A 57 11.38 4.03 -6.70
CA GLU A 57 10.59 3.18 -7.61
C GLU A 57 10.62 1.69 -7.18
N LEU A 58 11.79 1.19 -6.77
CA LEU A 58 11.91 -0.18 -6.27
C LEU A 58 11.10 -0.39 -4.98
N SER A 59 11.13 0.57 -4.05
CA SER A 59 10.32 0.51 -2.84
C SER A 59 8.84 0.50 -3.18
N TYR A 60 8.40 1.37 -4.09
CA TYR A 60 7.00 1.44 -4.51
C TYR A 60 6.52 0.12 -5.17
N GLN A 61 7.31 -0.44 -6.09
CA GLN A 61 6.98 -1.72 -6.74
C GLN A 61 6.95 -2.87 -5.73
N LEU A 62 7.90 -2.91 -4.79
CA LEU A 62 7.92 -3.93 -3.74
C LEU A 62 6.70 -3.81 -2.83
N GLU A 63 6.32 -2.60 -2.43
CA GLU A 63 5.12 -2.36 -1.64
C GLU A 63 3.86 -2.79 -2.36
N LYS A 64 3.73 -2.44 -3.65
CA LYS A 64 2.63 -2.88 -4.50
C LYS A 64 2.55 -4.40 -4.58
N GLN A 65 3.68 -5.10 -4.76
CA GLN A 65 3.72 -6.56 -4.78
C GLN A 65 3.28 -7.17 -3.44
N GLN A 66 3.66 -6.56 -2.31
CA GLN A 66 3.24 -7.05 -0.99
C GLN A 66 1.74 -6.80 -0.76
N LEU A 67 1.17 -5.70 -1.24
CA LEU A 67 -0.27 -5.45 -1.22
C LEU A 67 -1.04 -6.46 -2.07
N GLU A 68 -0.55 -6.74 -3.29
CA GLU A 68 -1.12 -7.78 -4.16
C GLU A 68 -1.05 -9.16 -3.50
N ARG A 69 0.08 -9.47 -2.83
CA ARG A 69 0.25 -10.71 -2.06
C ARG A 69 -0.78 -10.82 -0.93
N LEU A 70 -0.94 -9.78 -0.11
CA LEU A 70 -1.94 -9.74 0.96
C LEU A 70 -3.35 -9.96 0.41
N SER A 71 -3.70 -9.28 -0.68
CA SER A 71 -5.00 -9.44 -1.35
C SER A 71 -5.21 -10.88 -1.87
N SER A 72 -4.18 -11.47 -2.47
CA SER A 72 -4.25 -12.85 -2.97
C SER A 72 -4.44 -13.85 -1.84
N GLN A 73 -3.73 -13.70 -0.72
CA GLN A 73 -3.88 -14.57 0.45
C GLN A 73 -5.27 -14.42 1.09
N ALA A 74 -5.79 -13.20 1.20
CA ALA A 74 -7.16 -12.97 1.67
C ALA A 74 -8.19 -13.69 0.79
N LYS A 75 -8.01 -13.67 -0.54
CA LYS A 75 -8.86 -14.42 -1.47
C LYS A 75 -8.75 -15.94 -1.27
N VAL A 76 -7.55 -16.46 -1.00
CA VAL A 76 -7.34 -17.89 -0.74
C VAL A 76 -8.06 -18.33 0.53
N VAL A 77 -7.98 -17.55 1.61
CA VAL A 77 -8.73 -17.85 2.85
C VAL A 77 -10.23 -17.78 2.60
N LYS A 78 -10.71 -16.74 1.90
CA LYS A 78 -12.12 -16.62 1.50
C LYS A 78 -12.58 -17.83 0.69
N LEU A 79 -11.77 -18.29 -0.26
CA LEU A 79 -12.09 -19.47 -1.08
C LEU A 79 -12.14 -20.74 -0.22
N ALA A 80 -11.21 -20.91 0.72
CA ALA A 80 -11.21 -22.04 1.65
C ALA A 80 -12.46 -22.06 2.54
N LEU A 81 -12.93 -20.87 2.97
CA LEU A 81 -14.18 -20.67 3.70
C LEU A 81 -15.40 -21.06 2.85
N GLU A 82 -15.48 -20.57 1.61
CA GLU A 82 -16.60 -20.85 0.70
C GLU A 82 -16.73 -22.34 0.36
N PHE A 83 -15.60 -23.05 0.26
CA PHE A 83 -15.58 -24.50 0.01
C PHE A 83 -15.66 -25.37 1.27
N GLY A 84 -15.63 -24.78 2.48
CA GLY A 84 -15.62 -25.53 3.73
C GLY A 84 -14.46 -26.52 3.85
N ASN A 85 -13.29 -26.17 3.31
CA ASN A 85 -12.12 -27.05 3.31
C ASN A 85 -11.20 -26.75 4.50
N ASP A 86 -11.42 -27.44 5.62
CA ASP A 86 -10.69 -27.23 6.88
C ASP A 86 -9.16 -27.40 6.74
N ALA A 87 -8.71 -28.35 5.91
CA ALA A 87 -7.30 -28.61 5.69
C ALA A 87 -6.61 -27.44 4.96
N MET A 88 -7.30 -26.86 3.98
CA MET A 88 -6.84 -25.66 3.28
C MET A 88 -6.95 -24.42 4.17
N LEU A 89 -7.97 -24.36 5.01
CA LEU A 89 -8.23 -23.20 5.87
C LEU A 89 -7.09 -22.96 6.86
N GLY A 90 -6.62 -24.00 7.55
CA GLY A 90 -5.54 -23.85 8.52
C GLY A 90 -4.23 -23.35 7.92
N THR A 91 -3.85 -23.86 6.74
CA THR A 91 -2.64 -23.42 6.04
C THR A 91 -2.79 -21.99 5.50
N ALA A 92 -3.96 -21.64 4.97
CA ALA A 92 -4.26 -20.30 4.48
C ALA A 92 -4.25 -19.26 5.62
N VAL A 93 -4.83 -19.59 6.78
CA VAL A 93 -4.83 -18.74 7.99
C VAL A 93 -3.42 -18.50 8.52
N ALA A 94 -2.58 -19.53 8.56
CA ALA A 94 -1.18 -19.36 8.97
C ALA A 94 -0.43 -18.43 8.01
N SER A 95 -0.64 -18.57 6.70
CA SER A 95 0.03 -17.78 5.68
C SER A 95 -0.37 -16.30 5.70
N ILE A 96 -1.66 -16.00 5.90
CA ILE A 96 -2.16 -14.62 5.91
C ILE A 96 -1.78 -13.88 7.21
N SER A 97 -1.62 -14.60 8.33
CA SER A 97 -1.31 -14.00 9.63
C SER A 97 0.00 -13.20 9.62
N GLU A 98 1.03 -13.71 8.93
CA GLU A 98 2.30 -12.99 8.78
C GLU A 98 2.13 -11.68 7.99
N GLN A 99 1.36 -11.70 6.90
CA GLN A 99 1.13 -10.52 6.07
C GLN A 99 0.22 -9.49 6.76
N ILE A 100 -0.67 -9.93 7.64
CA ILE A 100 -1.48 -9.05 8.48
C ILE A 100 -0.59 -8.30 9.49
N GLU A 101 0.36 -8.97 10.14
CA GLU A 101 1.28 -8.28 11.05
C GLU A 101 2.20 -7.31 10.30
N TYR A 102 2.70 -7.72 9.13
CA TYR A 102 3.49 -6.82 8.28
C TYR A 102 2.69 -5.59 7.85
N SER A 103 1.44 -5.76 7.41
CA SER A 103 0.58 -4.63 7.03
C SER A 103 0.27 -3.71 8.20
N ARG A 104 0.07 -4.26 9.42
CA ARG A 104 -0.05 -3.45 10.64
C ARG A 104 1.17 -2.58 10.91
N LEU A 105 2.38 -3.13 10.75
CA LEU A 105 3.62 -2.35 10.87
C LEU A 105 3.67 -1.21 9.84
N ARG A 106 3.26 -1.47 8.59
CA ARG A 106 3.21 -0.42 7.56
C ARG A 106 2.21 0.69 7.86
N MET A 107 1.06 0.36 8.45
CA MET A 107 0.12 1.40 8.90
C MET A 107 0.71 2.25 10.03
N ASN A 108 1.44 1.64 10.98
CA ASN A 108 2.12 2.37 12.05
C ASN A 108 3.25 3.28 11.52
N GLU A 109 3.83 2.97 10.36
CA GLU A 109 4.75 3.85 9.63
C GLU A 109 4.05 5.01 8.90
N GLY A 110 2.71 5.11 8.99
CA GLY A 110 1.91 6.15 8.33
C GLY A 110 1.44 5.79 6.92
N LYS A 111 1.60 4.54 6.47
CA LYS A 111 1.18 4.12 5.12
C LYS A 111 -0.31 3.74 5.09
N HIS A 112 -1.18 4.74 5.04
CA HIS A 112 -2.64 4.57 5.13
C HIS A 112 -3.25 3.72 4.00
N ALA A 113 -2.60 3.62 2.84
CA ALA A 113 -3.04 2.74 1.73
C ALA A 113 -3.14 1.25 2.14
N TRP A 114 -2.45 0.85 3.21
CA TRP A 114 -2.49 -0.51 3.74
C TRP A 114 -3.75 -0.81 4.57
N PHE A 115 -4.47 0.21 5.03
CA PHE A 115 -5.58 0.05 5.97
C PHE A 115 -6.74 -0.77 5.44
N GLY A 116 -7.23 -0.46 4.23
CA GLY A 116 -8.30 -1.23 3.60
C GLY A 116 -7.93 -2.70 3.38
N PRO A 117 -6.80 -3.00 2.70
CA PRO A 117 -6.31 -4.36 2.51
C PRO A 117 -6.08 -5.12 3.82
N TRP A 118 -5.52 -4.48 4.85
CA TRP A 118 -5.33 -5.06 6.18
C TRP A 118 -6.68 -5.42 6.82
N MET A 119 -7.64 -4.50 6.81
CA MET A 119 -8.97 -4.72 7.41
C MET A 119 -9.67 -5.93 6.77
N ILE A 120 -9.61 -6.04 5.44
CA ILE A 120 -10.17 -7.20 4.72
C ILE A 120 -9.45 -8.48 5.13
N ALA A 121 -8.13 -8.50 5.10
CA ALA A 121 -7.37 -9.69 5.45
C ALA A 121 -7.63 -10.16 6.88
N GLU A 122 -7.64 -9.22 7.84
CA GLU A 122 -7.88 -9.50 9.25
C GLU A 122 -9.31 -9.98 9.51
N SER A 123 -10.32 -9.39 8.84
CA SER A 123 -11.72 -9.83 8.95
C SER A 123 -11.92 -11.26 8.47
N VAL A 124 -11.34 -11.61 7.32
CA VAL A 124 -11.40 -12.96 6.75
C VAL A 124 -10.62 -13.96 7.63
N ARG A 125 -9.48 -13.55 8.21
CA ARG A 125 -8.74 -14.37 9.17
C ARG A 125 -9.56 -14.67 10.42
N ILE A 126 -10.22 -13.67 11.00
CA ILE A 126 -11.05 -13.85 12.20
C ILE A 126 -12.20 -14.82 11.91
N GLU A 127 -12.88 -14.68 10.78
CA GLU A 127 -13.97 -15.59 10.41
C GLU A 127 -13.48 -17.03 10.23
N ALA A 128 -12.31 -17.21 9.60
CA ALA A 128 -11.66 -18.51 9.50
C ALA A 128 -11.32 -19.10 10.87
N LEU A 129 -10.77 -18.29 11.78
CA LEU A 129 -10.48 -18.73 13.14
C LEU A 129 -11.75 -19.09 13.92
N ARG A 130 -12.86 -18.39 13.71
CA ARG A 130 -14.16 -18.73 14.32
C ARG A 130 -14.64 -20.11 13.90
N ILE A 131 -14.56 -20.43 12.61
CA ILE A 131 -14.95 -21.75 12.08
C ILE A 131 -14.02 -22.85 12.59
N MET A 132 -12.73 -22.58 12.72
CA MET A 132 -11.76 -23.53 13.25
C MET A 132 -11.81 -23.72 14.78
N ALA A 133 -12.52 -22.85 15.51
CA ALA A 133 -12.55 -22.84 16.96
C ALA A 133 -13.45 -23.95 17.54
N ASN A 134 -12.92 -25.16 17.64
CA ASN A 134 -13.67 -26.34 18.13
C ASN A 134 -13.68 -26.52 19.65
N SER A 135 -13.13 -25.58 20.42
CA SER A 135 -13.10 -25.65 21.89
C SER A 135 -13.54 -24.34 22.54
N PRO A 136 -14.17 -24.37 23.73
CA PRO A 136 -14.58 -23.15 24.43
C PRO A 136 -13.42 -22.17 24.63
N ARG A 137 -12.23 -22.70 24.95
CA ARG A 137 -11.01 -21.90 25.08
C ARG A 137 -10.59 -21.25 23.76
N ALA A 138 -10.70 -21.95 22.64
CA ALA A 138 -10.40 -21.39 21.32
C ALA A 138 -11.39 -20.28 20.97
N VAL A 139 -12.68 -20.47 21.22
CA VAL A 139 -13.72 -19.44 21.02
C VAL A 139 -13.40 -18.18 21.82
N GLU A 140 -13.05 -18.30 23.10
CA GLU A 140 -12.65 -17.15 23.93
C GLU A 140 -11.41 -16.42 23.41
N VAL A 141 -10.47 -17.12 22.76
CA VAL A 141 -9.31 -16.49 22.13
C VAL A 141 -9.75 -15.71 20.91
N VAL A 142 -10.61 -16.27 20.06
CA VAL A 142 -11.09 -15.61 18.85
C VAL A 142 -11.94 -14.38 19.16
N GLU A 143 -12.76 -14.43 20.20
CA GLU A 143 -13.52 -13.25 20.66
C GLU A 143 -12.58 -12.14 21.15
N ARG A 144 -11.52 -12.48 21.89
CA ARG A 144 -10.50 -11.49 22.27
C ARG A 144 -9.79 -10.88 21.06
N GLU A 145 -9.45 -11.68 20.06
CA GLU A 145 -8.86 -11.19 18.81
C GLU A 145 -9.82 -10.29 18.03
N THR A 146 -11.13 -10.59 18.05
CA THR A 146 -12.17 -9.76 17.43
C THR A 146 -12.26 -8.39 18.10
N VAL A 147 -12.23 -8.34 19.44
CA VAL A 147 -12.21 -7.07 20.18
C VAL A 147 -10.93 -6.29 19.88
N LYS A 148 -9.75 -6.95 19.89
CA LYS A 148 -8.48 -6.30 19.53
C LYS A 148 -8.51 -5.71 18.12
N PHE A 149 -9.07 -6.44 17.16
CA PHE A 149 -9.22 -5.95 15.78
C PHE A 149 -10.05 -4.67 15.73
N ARG A 150 -11.19 -4.64 16.42
CA ARG A 150 -12.04 -3.44 16.53
C ARG A 150 -11.29 -2.28 17.18
N LEU A 151 -10.53 -2.52 18.24
CA LEU A 151 -9.69 -1.50 18.87
C LEU A 151 -8.62 -0.96 17.90
N HIS A 152 -7.92 -1.84 17.17
CA HIS A 152 -6.93 -1.42 16.18
C HIS A 152 -7.53 -0.58 15.05
N ILE A 153 -8.77 -0.86 14.63
CA ILE A 153 -9.49 0.02 13.70
C ILE A 153 -9.64 1.41 14.32
N LEU A 154 -10.12 1.48 15.56
CA LEU A 154 -10.30 2.76 16.27
C LEU A 154 -8.99 3.51 16.49
N ASP A 155 -7.85 2.84 16.66
CA ASP A 155 -6.55 3.53 16.74
C ASP A 155 -6.24 4.33 15.47
N HIS A 156 -6.70 3.85 14.32
CA HIS A 156 -6.45 4.49 13.03
C HIS A 156 -7.52 5.53 12.65
N VAL A 157 -8.77 5.31 13.06
CA VAL A 157 -9.91 6.13 12.61
C VAL A 157 -10.59 6.93 13.73
N GLY A 158 -10.23 6.68 14.98
CA GLY A 158 -10.87 7.25 16.17
C GLY A 158 -10.83 8.78 16.20
N GLY A 159 -9.71 9.37 15.81
CA GLY A 159 -9.58 10.84 15.71
C GLY A 159 -10.60 11.46 14.77
N MET A 160 -10.90 10.80 13.64
CA MET A 160 -11.91 11.27 12.68
C MET A 160 -13.32 11.14 13.25
N ILE A 161 -13.62 10.02 13.93
CA ILE A 161 -14.94 9.74 14.51
C ILE A 161 -15.26 10.75 15.63
N ILE A 162 -14.27 11.04 16.47
CA ILE A 162 -14.41 12.01 17.58
C ILE A 162 -14.69 13.41 17.05
N GLY A 163 -14.04 13.82 15.95
CA GLY A 163 -14.24 15.15 15.35
C GLY A 163 -15.55 15.30 14.56
N ALA A 164 -16.11 14.21 14.04
CA ALA A 164 -17.27 14.25 13.14
C ALA A 164 -18.64 14.08 13.84
N THR A 165 -18.67 13.70 15.11
CA THR A 165 -19.92 13.28 15.78
C THR A 165 -20.12 13.99 17.12
N GLU A 166 -21.34 14.46 17.41
CA GLU A 166 -21.67 15.12 18.69
C GLU A 166 -21.62 14.16 19.90
N SER A 167 -21.84 12.86 19.69
CA SER A 167 -21.71 11.80 20.71
C SER A 167 -20.96 10.59 20.15
N PRO A 168 -19.62 10.65 20.09
CA PRO A 168 -18.82 9.58 19.49
C PRO A 168 -18.71 8.36 20.40
N TRP A 169 -18.77 8.54 21.72
CA TRP A 169 -18.50 7.49 22.70
C TRP A 169 -19.51 6.35 22.72
N SER A 170 -20.79 6.63 22.51
CA SER A 170 -21.82 5.60 22.40
C SER A 170 -21.59 4.72 21.17
N LYS A 171 -21.33 5.34 20.01
CA LYS A 171 -21.01 4.62 18.77
C LYS A 171 -19.73 3.79 18.91
N ILE A 172 -18.69 4.35 19.55
CA ILE A 172 -17.43 3.65 19.80
C ILE A 172 -17.65 2.43 20.71
N SER A 173 -18.41 2.58 21.80
CA SER A 173 -18.74 1.46 22.70
C SER A 173 -19.53 0.37 21.97
N ASP A 174 -20.57 0.76 21.22
CA ASP A 174 -21.38 -0.20 20.45
C ASP A 174 -20.56 -0.92 19.37
N PHE A 175 -19.59 -0.22 18.78
CA PHE A 175 -18.65 -0.82 17.84
C PHE A 175 -17.67 -1.78 18.51
N VAL A 176 -17.07 -1.43 19.65
CA VAL A 176 -16.15 -2.34 20.36
C VAL A 176 -16.88 -3.62 20.80
N GLU A 177 -18.13 -3.49 21.22
CA GLU A 177 -18.96 -4.61 21.68
C GLU A 177 -19.59 -5.45 20.56
N GLY A 178 -19.47 -5.03 19.30
CA GLY A 178 -20.09 -5.77 18.20
C GLY A 178 -21.59 -5.55 18.01
N ARG A 179 -22.16 -4.56 18.68
CA ARG A 179 -23.59 -4.22 18.58
C ARG A 179 -23.92 -3.38 17.36
N ASN A 180 -22.96 -2.57 16.88
CA ASN A 180 -23.14 -1.71 15.71
C ASN A 180 -21.85 -1.60 14.88
N GLU A 181 -21.96 -1.69 13.55
CA GLU A 181 -20.85 -1.57 12.59
C GLU A 181 -20.91 -0.29 11.72
N ASP A 182 -21.84 0.63 12.01
CA ASP A 182 -22.04 1.90 11.29
C ASP A 182 -20.76 2.75 11.21
N ILE A 183 -19.85 2.58 12.18
CA ILE A 183 -18.54 3.21 12.15
C ILE A 183 -17.79 2.83 10.86
N LEU A 184 -17.85 1.58 10.41
CA LEU A 184 -17.19 1.15 9.18
C LEU A 184 -17.81 1.80 7.93
N LEU A 185 -19.12 2.04 7.92
CA LEU A 185 -19.79 2.76 6.83
C LEU A 185 -19.32 4.21 6.73
N SER A 186 -19.04 4.84 7.88
CA SER A 186 -18.48 6.20 7.90
C SER A 186 -17.06 6.25 7.30
N LEU A 187 -16.33 5.14 7.30
CA LEU A 187 -14.98 5.04 6.69
C LEU A 187 -15.01 4.95 5.17
N ALA A 188 -16.07 4.38 4.59
CA ALA A 188 -16.19 4.27 3.12
C ALA A 188 -16.21 5.64 2.42
N ASN A 189 -16.64 6.69 3.12
CA ASN A 189 -16.71 8.06 2.62
C ASN A 189 -15.43 8.87 2.86
N VAL A 190 -14.41 8.30 3.52
CA VAL A 190 -13.16 8.99 3.81
C VAL A 190 -12.20 8.83 2.63
N GLN A 191 -12.08 9.89 1.81
CA GLN A 191 -11.14 9.97 0.68
C GLN A 191 -9.68 9.63 1.05
N ALA A 192 -9.26 9.83 2.30
CA ALA A 192 -7.91 9.46 2.76
C ALA A 192 -7.62 7.95 2.74
N LEU A 193 -8.65 7.10 2.64
CA LEU A 193 -8.54 5.65 2.50
C LEU A 193 -8.61 5.18 1.03
N GLN A 194 -9.00 6.06 0.11
CA GLN A 194 -9.06 5.83 -1.33
C GLN A 194 -7.81 6.45 -1.96
N GLY A 195 -6.68 5.72 -1.91
CA GLY A 195 -5.34 6.21 -2.25
C GLY A 195 -5.28 7.26 -3.37
N SER A 196 -5.03 8.51 -2.99
CA SER A 196 -4.52 9.54 -3.89
C SER A 196 -3.03 9.75 -3.62
N ASP A 197 -2.21 8.74 -3.91
CA ASP A 197 -0.77 8.92 -4.04
C ASP A 197 -0.48 9.50 -5.44
N VAL A 198 -0.87 10.77 -5.64
CA VAL A 198 -0.12 11.62 -6.57
C VAL A 198 1.05 12.16 -5.75
N PRO A 199 2.31 11.89 -6.12
CA PRO A 199 3.44 12.46 -5.42
C PRO A 199 3.42 13.98 -5.65
N THR A 200 2.86 14.72 -4.70
CA THR A 200 2.97 16.18 -4.66
C THR A 200 4.36 16.51 -4.16
N GLY A 201 5.32 16.43 -5.08
CA GLY A 201 6.60 17.09 -4.95
C GLY A 201 6.35 18.58 -4.82
N SER A 202 6.47 19.09 -3.60
CA SER A 202 6.56 20.52 -3.33
C SER A 202 7.82 21.08 -3.99
N LYS A 203 7.64 21.75 -5.14
CA LYS A 203 8.55 22.80 -5.63
C LYS A 203 7.74 23.92 -6.28
N SER A 204 7.57 24.97 -5.48
CA SER A 204 7.39 26.34 -5.95
C SER A 204 8.50 26.70 -6.95
N GLY A 205 8.14 27.25 -8.12
CA GLY A 205 9.07 27.92 -9.03
C GLY A 205 8.86 27.64 -10.53
N ALA A 206 8.01 28.47 -11.15
CA ALA A 206 7.93 28.85 -12.58
C ALA A 206 8.78 28.09 -13.63
N ASN A 207 8.14 27.49 -14.64
CA ASN A 207 8.03 28.07 -15.98
C ASN A 207 7.11 27.25 -16.91
N ASN A 208 6.24 27.95 -17.64
CA ASN A 208 5.33 27.40 -18.64
C ASN A 208 6.08 26.87 -19.85
N GLY A 209 5.66 25.73 -20.41
CA GLY A 209 6.21 25.29 -21.69
C GLY A 209 5.80 23.95 -22.27
N TRP A 210 4.87 23.17 -21.69
CA TRP A 210 4.40 21.90 -22.29
C TRP A 210 2.94 21.64 -21.92
N ARG A 211 2.06 22.56 -22.33
CA ARG A 211 0.60 22.35 -22.31
C ARG A 211 0.19 22.13 -23.77
N ASN A 212 -0.59 21.08 -24.02
CA ASN A 212 -1.16 20.67 -25.32
C ASN A 212 -0.34 19.60 -26.06
N LYS A 213 -0.51 18.33 -25.65
CA LYS A 213 -0.59 17.16 -26.56
C LYS A 213 -0.79 15.83 -25.80
N VAL A 214 -1.87 15.67 -25.02
CA VAL A 214 -2.43 14.35 -24.65
C VAL A 214 -3.92 14.47 -24.30
N GLU A 215 -4.73 15.14 -25.14
CA GLU A 215 -6.19 15.21 -24.92
C GLU A 215 -7.03 14.32 -25.85
N ASP A 216 -6.42 13.49 -26.71
CA ASP A 216 -7.17 12.70 -27.72
C ASP A 216 -7.13 11.17 -27.54
N PHE A 217 -6.94 10.62 -26.33
CA PHE A 217 -6.89 9.15 -26.17
C PHE A 217 -7.65 8.52 -24.99
N PHE A 218 -8.60 9.24 -24.39
CA PHE A 218 -9.55 8.61 -23.47
C PHE A 218 -10.98 8.98 -23.86
N GLU A 219 -11.56 8.17 -24.75
CA GLU A 219 -13.01 8.01 -24.79
C GLU A 219 -13.50 7.64 -23.38
N ALA A 220 -14.54 8.32 -22.95
CA ALA A 220 -15.16 8.15 -21.66
C ALA A 220 -15.81 6.76 -21.55
N GLU A 221 -15.10 5.83 -20.91
CA GLU A 221 -15.72 4.60 -20.40
C GLU A 221 -16.24 4.89 -18.99
N GLU A 222 -17.55 4.66 -18.79
CA GLU A 222 -18.28 4.95 -17.56
C GLU A 222 -17.53 4.48 -16.31
N ALA A 223 -17.45 5.37 -15.32
CA ALA A 223 -16.95 5.04 -13.99
C ALA A 223 -17.72 3.82 -13.44
N PRO A 224 -17.04 2.76 -12.96
CA PRO A 224 -17.73 1.63 -12.38
C PRO A 224 -18.52 2.09 -11.16
N LYS A 225 -19.84 1.90 -11.21
CA LYS A 225 -20.75 2.10 -10.07
C LYS A 225 -20.14 1.43 -8.84
N ALA A 226 -20.03 2.20 -7.76
CA ALA A 226 -19.63 1.70 -6.45
C ALA A 226 -20.47 0.45 -6.13
N ALA A 227 -19.81 -0.71 -6.13
CA ALA A 227 -20.47 -1.95 -5.75
C ALA A 227 -20.89 -1.82 -4.29
N VAL A 228 -22.20 -1.88 -4.06
CA VAL A 228 -22.78 -2.04 -2.72
C VAL A 228 -22.26 -3.39 -2.20
N TRP A 229 -21.28 -3.35 -1.30
CA TRP A 229 -20.59 -4.56 -0.82
C TRP A 229 -21.44 -5.26 0.25
N PRO A 230 -21.75 -6.56 0.11
CA PRO A 230 -22.58 -7.27 1.06
C PRO A 230 -21.70 -7.79 2.21
N PHE A 231 -21.98 -7.36 3.44
CA PHE A 231 -21.57 -8.14 4.60
C PHE A 231 -22.32 -9.48 4.58
N PRO A 232 -21.66 -10.63 4.75
CA PRO A 232 -22.36 -11.86 5.05
C PRO A 232 -22.93 -11.77 6.47
N VAL A 233 -24.22 -11.41 6.57
CA VAL A 233 -25.01 -11.67 7.77
C VAL A 233 -25.22 -13.17 7.86
N SER A 234 -24.56 -13.83 8.81
CA SER A 234 -24.83 -15.22 9.12
C SER A 234 -26.22 -15.33 9.76
N SER A 235 -27.24 -15.57 8.94
CA SER A 235 -28.53 -16.05 9.42
C SER A 235 -28.41 -17.55 9.69
N ARG A 236 -27.96 -17.92 10.89
CA ARG A 236 -28.22 -19.26 11.43
C ARG A 236 -29.05 -19.14 12.70
N SER A 237 -30.36 -19.32 12.51
CA SER A 237 -31.32 -19.87 13.48
C SER A 237 -30.99 -21.32 13.81
#